data_AF-I6XJN3-F1
#
_entry.id   AF-I6XJN3-F1
#
_cell.length_a   1.000
_cell.length_b   1.000
_cell.length_c   1.000
_cell.angle_alpha   90.00
_cell.angle_beta   90.00
_cell.angle_gamma   90.00
#
_symmetry.space_group_name_H-M   'P 1'
#
loop_
_entity.id
_entity.type
_entity.pdbx_description
1 polymer ?
#
loop_
_entity_poly.entity_id
_entity_poly.type
_entity_poly.pdbx_seq_one_letter_code
_entity_poly.pdbx_strand_id
1 'polypeptide(L)'
;NPNNPCGNVFTYQHLAEVAETARELGIMVIADEVYDHLTFGNNPFIPMGVFGETVPVLTLGSISKRWLVPGWRLGWIATTDPTGFFKKTKFLDSMKNFLNISTDPATFIQGAIPHIIQNTKEDFFNKIIHILREAADICYDKIKDISYITCPHKPEGS
;
A
#
# COMPACT_ATOMS: atom_id res chain seq x y z
N ASN A 1 0.87 -4.65 0.86
CA ASN A 1 1.56 -4.53 2.16
C ASN A 1 1.33 -3.10 2.64
N PRO A 2 0.63 -2.86 3.74
CA PRO A 2 -0.08 -3.82 4.61
C PRO A 2 -1.13 -4.66 3.86
N ASN A 3 -1.56 -5.78 4.42
CA ASN A 3 -2.42 -6.75 3.74
C ASN A 3 -3.89 -6.65 4.16
N ASN A 4 -4.79 -6.68 3.18
CA ASN A 4 -6.18 -7.09 3.36
C ASN A 4 -6.34 -8.51 2.80
N PRO A 5 -6.87 -9.50 3.56
CA PRO A 5 -7.64 -9.36 4.81
C PRO A 5 -6.84 -9.57 6.11
N CYS A 6 -5.55 -9.89 6.05
CA CYS A 6 -4.84 -10.40 7.22
C CYS A 6 -4.33 -9.33 8.19
N GLY A 7 -4.24 -8.06 7.76
CA GLY A 7 -3.74 -6.95 8.57
C GLY A 7 -2.25 -7.05 8.93
N ASN A 8 -1.48 -7.91 8.27
CA ASN A 8 -0.05 -8.05 8.52
C ASN A 8 0.78 -6.96 7.81
N VAL A 9 1.89 -6.59 8.44
CA VAL A 9 2.89 -5.66 7.92
C VAL A 9 4.21 -6.41 7.78
N PHE A 10 4.72 -6.53 6.55
CA PHE A 10 5.93 -7.31 6.30
C PHE A 10 7.19 -6.61 6.79
N THR A 11 8.13 -7.40 7.29
CA THR A 11 9.47 -6.96 7.67
C THR A 11 10.31 -6.64 6.45
N TYR A 12 11.41 -5.91 6.65
CA TYR A 12 12.40 -5.65 5.61
C TYR A 12 12.91 -6.94 4.97
N GLN A 13 13.28 -7.91 5.81
CA GLN A 13 13.86 -9.18 5.40
C GLN A 13 12.90 -9.97 4.52
N HIS A 14 11.63 -10.01 4.89
CA HIS A 14 10.63 -10.72 4.08
C HIS A 14 10.41 -10.04 2.72
N LEU A 15 10.35 -8.70 2.68
CA LEU A 15 10.25 -7.98 1.41
C LEU A 15 11.50 -8.15 0.53
N ALA A 16 12.68 -8.24 1.15
CA ALA A 16 13.93 -8.54 0.45
C ALA A 16 13.91 -9.94 -0.19
N GLU A 17 13.41 -10.94 0.52
CA GLU A 17 13.22 -12.29 -0.02
C GLU A 17 12.24 -12.30 -1.21
N VAL A 18 11.15 -11.54 -1.12
CA VAL A 18 10.20 -11.37 -2.24
C VAL A 18 10.88 -10.72 -3.45
N ALA A 19 11.66 -9.65 -3.23
CA ALA A 19 12.39 -8.96 -4.29
C ALA A 19 13.39 -9.90 -4.98
N GLU A 20 14.14 -10.67 -4.19
CA GLU A 20 15.16 -11.58 -4.69
C GLU A 20 14.54 -12.75 -5.45
N THR A 21 13.45 -13.32 -4.94
CA THR A 21 12.68 -14.36 -5.64
C THR A 21 12.17 -13.85 -6.99
N ALA A 22 11.61 -12.63 -7.02
CA ALA A 22 11.14 -12.03 -8.27
C ALA A 22 12.29 -11.77 -9.26
N ARG A 23 13.45 -11.35 -8.78
CA ARG A 23 14.68 -11.19 -9.57
C ARG A 23 15.12 -12.52 -10.19
N GLU A 24 15.16 -13.60 -9.41
CA GLU A 24 15.54 -14.95 -9.88
C GLU A 24 14.58 -15.48 -10.95
N LEU A 25 13.29 -15.20 -10.79
CA LEU A 25 12.25 -15.57 -11.75
C LEU A 25 12.20 -14.65 -12.99
N GLY A 26 12.93 -13.53 -12.98
CA GLY A 26 12.93 -12.55 -14.07
C GLY A 26 11.59 -11.82 -14.23
N ILE A 27 10.84 -11.63 -13.13
CA ILE A 27 9.54 -10.95 -13.12
C ILE A 27 9.62 -9.62 -12.37
N MET A 28 8.70 -8.70 -12.68
CA MET A 28 8.52 -7.46 -11.92
C MET A 28 7.62 -7.68 -10.70
N VAL A 29 7.67 -6.76 -9.74
CA VAL A 29 6.77 -6.75 -8.58
C VAL A 29 5.73 -5.64 -8.73
N ILE A 30 4.45 -5.99 -8.62
CA ILE A 30 3.37 -5.01 -8.41
C ILE A 30 3.07 -4.98 -6.92
N ALA A 31 3.37 -3.86 -6.27
CA ALA A 31 3.15 -3.64 -4.85
C ALA A 31 1.85 -2.86 -4.64
N ASP A 32 0.80 -3.54 -4.21
CA ASP A 32 -0.40 -2.87 -3.69
C ASP A 32 -0.12 -2.34 -2.28
N GLU A 33 0.06 -1.03 -2.18
CA GLU A 33 0.39 -0.29 -0.97
C GLU A 33 -0.69 0.75 -0.65
N VAL A 34 -1.96 0.51 -1.04
CA VAL A 34 -3.07 1.43 -0.75
C VAL A 34 -3.38 1.60 0.75
N TYR A 35 -2.81 0.73 1.59
CA TYR A 35 -2.85 0.80 3.06
C TYR A 35 -1.55 1.39 3.65
N ASP A 36 -0.71 2.02 2.83
CA ASP A 36 0.46 2.75 3.30
C ASP A 36 0.10 3.69 4.47
N HIS A 37 1.01 3.80 5.44
CA HIS A 37 0.82 4.58 6.66
C HIS A 37 -0.37 4.17 7.55
N LEU A 38 -1.11 3.09 7.24
CA LEU A 38 -2.13 2.52 8.13
C LEU A 38 -1.58 1.38 8.98
N THR A 39 -0.39 1.58 9.55
CA THR A 39 0.32 0.62 10.38
C THR A 39 0.36 1.07 11.84
N PHE A 40 0.08 0.17 12.76
CA PHE A 40 0.01 0.43 14.20
C PHE A 40 0.67 -0.65 15.07
N GLY A 41 1.20 -1.72 14.48
CA GLY A 41 1.97 -2.75 15.17
C GLY A 41 3.41 -2.37 15.46
N ASN A 42 4.26 -3.38 15.65
CA ASN A 42 5.68 -3.18 15.96
C ASN A 42 6.53 -3.01 14.70
N ASN A 43 6.10 -3.64 13.59
CA ASN A 43 6.79 -3.53 12.32
C ASN A 43 6.50 -2.17 11.65
N PRO A 44 7.53 -1.41 11.26
CA PRO A 44 7.33 -0.21 10.47
C PRO A 44 6.86 -0.59 9.06
N PHE A 45 6.09 0.30 8.42
CA PHE A 45 5.83 0.18 6.99
C PHE A 45 7.12 0.36 6.19
N ILE A 46 7.39 -0.55 5.26
CA ILE A 46 8.51 -0.50 4.33
C ILE A 46 7.94 -0.59 2.92
N PRO A 47 8.12 0.45 2.09
CA PRO A 47 7.63 0.41 0.73
C PRO A 47 8.50 -0.52 -0.11
N MET A 48 7.85 -1.34 -0.94
CA MET A 48 8.52 -2.28 -1.85
C MET A 48 9.49 -1.57 -2.79
N GLY A 49 9.24 -0.29 -3.11
CA GLY A 49 10.11 0.55 -3.92
C GLY A 49 11.55 0.68 -3.39
N VAL A 50 11.81 0.42 -2.10
CA VAL A 50 13.19 0.37 -1.56
C VAL A 50 14.04 -0.68 -2.27
N PHE A 51 13.42 -1.73 -2.82
CA PHE A 51 14.09 -2.82 -3.53
C PHE A 51 14.18 -2.61 -5.05
N GLY A 52 13.97 -1.38 -5.54
CA GLY A 52 14.01 -1.08 -6.97
C GLY A 52 15.34 -1.40 -7.66
N GLU A 53 16.46 -1.36 -6.94
CA GLU A 53 17.77 -1.80 -7.47
C GLU A 53 17.84 -3.31 -7.71
N THR A 54 17.03 -4.08 -6.99
CA THR A 54 16.98 -5.54 -7.07
C THR A 54 16.00 -6.01 -8.13
N VAL A 55 14.80 -5.41 -8.18
CA VAL A 55 13.71 -5.80 -9.09
C VAL A 55 12.91 -4.57 -9.53
N PRO A 56 12.40 -4.51 -10.78
CA PRO A 56 11.48 -3.45 -11.18
C PRO A 56 10.19 -3.49 -10.34
N VAL A 57 9.85 -2.38 -9.69
CA VAL A 57 8.67 -2.27 -8.81
C VAL A 57 7.67 -1.29 -9.38
N LEU A 58 6.41 -1.71 -9.44
CA LEU A 58 5.25 -0.86 -9.71
C LEU A 58 4.40 -0.76 -8.44
N THR A 59 4.36 0.41 -7.82
CA THR A 59 3.60 0.66 -6.60
C THR A 59 2.23 1.24 -6.93
N LEU A 60 1.18 0.68 -6.34
CA LEU A 60 -0.18 1.19 -6.37
C LEU A 60 -0.47 1.92 -5.07
N GLY A 61 -0.94 3.17 -5.16
CA GLY A 61 -1.35 3.98 -4.01
C GLY A 61 -2.68 4.67 -4.24
N SER A 62 -3.31 5.15 -3.18
CA SER A 62 -4.57 5.91 -3.30
C SER A 62 -4.89 6.77 -2.09
N ILE A 63 -5.77 7.76 -2.27
CA ILE A 63 -6.34 8.51 -1.14
C ILE A 63 -7.48 7.75 -0.44
N SER A 64 -7.85 6.55 -0.93
CA SER A 64 -9.06 5.86 -0.51
C SER A 64 -9.06 5.45 0.96
N LYS A 65 -7.90 5.00 1.47
CA LYS A 65 -7.78 4.43 2.81
C LYS A 65 -7.19 5.44 3.78
N ARG A 66 -6.00 5.98 3.46
CA ARG A 66 -5.29 6.94 4.32
C ARG A 66 -6.07 8.24 4.57
N TRP A 67 -6.85 8.74 3.60
CA TRP A 67 -7.71 9.93 3.75
C TRP A 67 -9.20 9.62 3.92
N LEU A 68 -9.59 8.35 4.07
CA LEU A 68 -10.98 7.93 4.31
C LEU A 68 -12.00 8.38 3.26
N VAL A 69 -11.58 8.51 1.99
CA VAL A 69 -12.45 8.94 0.88
C VAL A 69 -12.51 7.91 -0.26
N PRO A 70 -12.89 6.64 -0.01
CA PRO A 70 -12.88 5.59 -1.04
C PRO A 70 -13.79 5.91 -2.24
N GLY A 71 -14.87 6.66 -2.02
CA GLY A 71 -15.81 7.08 -3.07
C GLY A 71 -15.25 8.14 -4.03
N TRP A 72 -14.10 8.74 -3.73
CA TRP A 72 -13.50 9.79 -4.58
C TRP A 72 -12.72 9.23 -5.77
N ARG A 73 -12.50 7.90 -5.79
CA ARG A 73 -11.98 7.16 -6.95
C ARG A 73 -10.67 7.73 -7.52
N LEU A 74 -9.76 8.14 -6.64
CA LEU A 74 -8.43 8.61 -7.05
C LEU A 74 -7.32 7.74 -6.44
N GLY A 75 -6.48 7.22 -7.32
CA GLY A 75 -5.25 6.51 -7.00
C GLY A 75 -4.16 6.81 -8.03
N TRP A 76 -2.99 6.23 -7.83
CA TRP A 76 -1.84 6.44 -8.69
C TRP A 76 -1.02 5.16 -8.83
N ILE A 77 -0.20 5.16 -9.87
CA ILE A 77 0.86 4.18 -10.10
C ILE A 77 2.19 4.92 -10.02
N ALA A 78 3.13 4.42 -9.24
CA ALA A 78 4.51 4.88 -9.20
C ALA A 78 5.44 3.75 -9.64
N THR A 79 6.48 4.06 -10.40
CA THR A 79 7.47 3.06 -10.85
C THR A 79 8.83 3.34 -10.23
N THR A 80 9.44 2.32 -9.65
CA THR A 80 10.82 2.35 -9.16
C THR A 80 11.63 1.30 -9.91
N ASP A 81 12.49 1.76 -10.82
CA ASP A 81 13.28 0.90 -11.70
C ASP A 81 14.54 1.63 -12.19
N PRO A 82 15.57 1.73 -11.34
CA PRO A 82 16.88 2.28 -11.73
C PRO A 82 17.54 1.51 -12.87
N THR A 83 17.19 0.24 -13.11
CA THR A 83 17.76 -0.59 -14.18
C THR A 83 17.22 -0.24 -15.59
N GLY A 84 16.12 0.51 -15.63
CA GLY A 84 15.46 0.99 -16.83
C GLY A 84 14.68 -0.08 -17.59
N PHE A 85 14.33 -1.20 -16.96
CA PHE A 85 13.45 -2.24 -17.50
C PHE A 85 12.16 -1.69 -18.11
N PHE A 86 11.38 -0.87 -17.39
CA PHE A 86 10.09 -0.33 -17.86
C PHE A 86 10.26 0.57 -19.08
N LYS A 87 11.38 1.29 -19.17
CA LYS A 87 11.73 2.12 -20.33
C LYS A 87 12.14 1.26 -21.52
N LYS A 88 13.00 0.26 -21.31
CA LYS A 88 13.49 -0.66 -22.35
C LYS A 88 12.34 -1.46 -22.98
N THR A 89 11.39 -1.88 -22.17
CA THR A 89 10.22 -2.69 -22.60
C THR A 89 9.05 -1.87 -23.14
N LYS A 90 9.12 -0.54 -23.10
CA LYS A 90 7.99 0.36 -23.42
C LYS A 90 6.72 0.06 -22.61
N PHE A 91 6.90 -0.48 -21.41
CA PHE A 91 5.80 -0.83 -20.51
C PHE A 91 4.95 0.41 -20.17
N LEU A 92 5.61 1.54 -19.87
CA LEU A 92 4.94 2.80 -19.55
C LEU A 92 4.10 3.34 -20.73
N ASP A 93 4.57 3.17 -21.97
CA ASP A 93 3.82 3.59 -23.16
C ASP A 93 2.57 2.73 -23.33
N SER A 94 2.70 1.43 -23.09
CA SER A 94 1.56 0.50 -23.10
C SER A 94 0.52 0.87 -22.04
N MET A 95 0.94 1.19 -20.82
CA MET A 95 0.02 1.67 -19.77
C MET A 95 -0.69 2.96 -20.15
N LYS A 96 0.03 3.93 -20.72
CA LYS A 96 -0.59 5.19 -21.20
C LYS A 96 -1.62 4.94 -22.28
N ASN A 97 -1.38 3.99 -23.18
CA ASN A 97 -2.37 3.61 -24.17
C ASN A 97 -3.65 3.03 -23.54
N PHE A 98 -3.53 2.25 -22.46
CA PHE A 98 -4.69 1.77 -21.71
C PHE A 98 -5.46 2.90 -21.00
N LEU A 99 -4.78 3.95 -20.53
CA LEU A 99 -5.46 5.11 -19.96
C LEU A 99 -6.41 5.78 -20.95
N ASN A 100 -6.11 5.76 -22.25
CA ASN A 100 -7.00 6.31 -23.29
C ASN A 100 -8.32 5.53 -23.46
N ILE A 101 -8.44 4.34 -22.87
CA ILE A 101 -9.63 3.47 -22.95
C ILE A 101 -10.44 3.56 -21.66
N SER A 102 -9.85 4.06 -20.58
CA SER A 102 -10.51 4.26 -19.28
C SER A 102 -10.94 5.72 -19.12
N THR A 103 -11.95 5.95 -18.29
CA THR A 103 -12.23 7.30 -17.77
C THR A 103 -11.20 7.66 -16.72
N ASP A 104 -10.65 8.87 -16.82
CA ASP A 104 -9.75 9.43 -15.81
C ASP A 104 -10.47 9.70 -14.48
N PRO A 105 -9.73 9.75 -13.35
CA PRO A 105 -10.27 10.27 -12.09
C PRO A 105 -10.84 11.68 -12.25
N ALA A 106 -11.83 12.04 -11.44
CA ALA A 106 -12.47 13.35 -11.56
C ALA A 106 -11.45 14.50 -11.45
N THR A 107 -11.45 15.41 -12.43
CA THR A 107 -10.42 16.45 -12.59
C THR A 107 -10.32 17.42 -11.42
N PHE A 108 -11.43 17.77 -10.77
CA PHE A 108 -11.41 18.61 -9.58
C PHE A 108 -10.75 17.90 -8.38
N ILE A 109 -10.85 16.57 -8.30
CA ILE A 109 -10.15 15.78 -7.27
C ILE A 109 -8.67 15.78 -7.57
N GLN A 110 -8.27 15.57 -8.84
CA GLN A 110 -6.87 15.68 -9.27
C GLN A 110 -6.26 17.04 -8.89
N GLY A 111 -6.99 18.13 -9.14
CA GLY A 111 -6.57 19.49 -8.76
C GLY A 111 -6.49 19.73 -7.25
N ALA A 112 -7.25 18.99 -6.43
CA ALA A 112 -7.23 19.10 -4.98
C ALA A 112 -6.08 18.32 -4.32
N ILE A 113 -5.49 17.31 -5.00
CA ILE A 113 -4.49 16.40 -4.39
C ILE A 113 -3.29 17.13 -3.77
N PRO A 114 -2.62 18.09 -4.45
CA PRO A 114 -1.47 18.76 -3.84
C PRO A 114 -1.85 19.46 -2.54
N HIS A 115 -3.03 20.08 -2.49
CA HIS A 115 -3.52 20.75 -1.29
C HIS A 115 -3.89 19.75 -0.19
N ILE A 116 -4.53 18.63 -0.53
CA ILE A 116 -4.88 17.57 0.42
C ILE A 116 -3.62 17.00 1.07
N ILE A 117 -2.62 16.63 0.26
CA ILE A 117 -1.37 16.05 0.76
C ILE A 117 -0.62 17.06 1.65
N GLN A 118 -0.55 18.32 1.24
CA GLN A 118 0.21 19.34 1.97
C GLN A 118 -0.47 19.81 3.27
N ASN A 119 -1.81 19.88 3.31
CA ASN A 119 -2.54 20.56 4.39
C ASN A 119 -3.25 19.61 5.36
N THR A 120 -3.31 18.31 5.07
CA THR A 120 -3.84 17.34 6.04
C THR A 120 -2.86 17.23 7.21
N LYS A 121 -3.34 17.56 8.41
CA LYS A 121 -2.50 17.58 9.62
C LYS A 121 -2.21 16.18 10.13
N GLU A 122 -1.04 15.98 10.72
CA GLU A 122 -0.65 14.69 11.34
C GLU A 122 -1.64 14.19 12.40
N ASP A 123 -2.29 15.09 13.15
CA ASP A 123 -3.33 14.73 14.13
C ASP A 123 -4.51 13.97 13.51
N PHE A 124 -4.82 14.21 12.23
CA PHE A 124 -5.85 13.45 11.52
C PHE A 124 -5.43 11.98 11.37
N PHE A 125 -4.19 11.74 10.90
CA PHE A 125 -3.67 10.38 10.70
C PHE A 125 -3.46 9.67 12.04
N ASN A 126 -2.89 10.35 13.04
CA ASN A 126 -2.66 9.79 14.37
C ASN A 126 -3.95 9.33 15.05
N LYS A 127 -5.05 10.10 14.91
CA LYS A 127 -6.37 9.69 15.42
C LYS A 127 -6.89 8.43 14.75
N ILE A 128 -6.73 8.31 13.44
CA ILE A 128 -7.15 7.12 12.68
C ILE A 128 -6.36 5.90 13.13
N ILE A 129 -5.03 6.02 13.18
CA ILE A 129 -4.13 4.96 13.64
C ILE A 129 -4.45 4.50 15.06
N HIS A 130 -4.76 5.45 15.94
CA HIS A 130 -5.15 5.15 17.31
C HIS A 130 -6.47 4.35 17.38
N ILE A 131 -7.51 4.79 16.67
CA ILE A 131 -8.79 4.08 16.60
C ILE A 131 -8.61 2.66 16.04
N LEU A 132 -7.83 2.51 14.96
CA LEU A 132 -7.56 1.22 14.35
C LEU A 132 -6.86 0.26 15.33
N ARG A 133 -5.87 0.77 16.07
CA ARG A 133 -5.16 0.01 17.10
C ARG A 133 -6.08 -0.44 18.21
N GLU A 134 -6.86 0.47 18.78
CA GLU A 134 -7.79 0.16 19.88
C GLU A 134 -8.83 -0.87 19.45
N ALA A 135 -9.41 -0.71 18.25
CA ALA A 135 -10.37 -1.67 17.71
C ALA A 135 -9.73 -3.05 17.46
N ALA A 136 -8.50 -3.08 16.94
CA ALA A 136 -7.75 -4.31 16.73
C ALA A 136 -7.43 -5.02 18.05
N ASP A 137 -6.99 -4.29 19.08
CA ASP A 137 -6.69 -4.83 20.42
C ASP A 137 -7.96 -5.42 21.06
N ILE A 138 -9.06 -4.68 21.08
CA ILE A 138 -10.35 -5.14 21.62
C ILE A 138 -10.81 -6.40 20.88
N CYS A 139 -10.77 -6.40 19.54
CA CYS A 139 -11.22 -7.54 18.74
C CYS A 139 -10.35 -8.78 18.99
N TYR A 140 -9.03 -8.61 18.96
CA TYR A 140 -8.07 -9.70 19.16
C TYR A 140 -8.20 -10.31 20.55
N ASP A 141 -8.35 -9.49 21.59
CA ASP A 141 -8.50 -9.97 22.96
C ASP A 141 -9.84 -10.67 23.18
N LYS A 142 -10.95 -10.16 22.63
CA LYS A 142 -12.27 -10.80 22.72
C LYS A 142 -12.35 -12.13 21.98
N ILE A 143 -11.68 -12.25 20.84
CA ILE A 143 -11.69 -13.50 20.06
C ILE A 143 -11.04 -14.65 20.83
N LYS A 144 -10.01 -14.38 21.66
CA LYS A 144 -9.31 -15.43 22.44
C LYS A 144 -10.24 -16.17 23.40
N ASP A 145 -11.30 -15.51 23.87
CA ASP A 145 -12.25 -16.08 24.81
C ASP A 145 -13.31 -16.96 24.13
N ILE A 146 -13.41 -16.93 22.79
CA ILE A 146 -14.43 -17.66 22.04
C ILE A 146 -13.89 -19.03 21.63
N SER A 147 -14.48 -20.10 22.18
CA SER A 147 -14.17 -21.47 21.79
C SER A 147 -14.35 -21.67 20.28
N TYR A 148 -13.43 -22.39 19.64
CA TYR A 148 -13.41 -22.72 18.20
C TYR A 148 -13.10 -21.56 17.24
N ILE A 149 -12.81 -20.35 17.72
CA ILE A 149 -12.30 -19.25 16.89
C ILE A 149 -10.84 -19.00 17.25
N THR A 150 -9.97 -18.92 16.24
CA THR A 150 -8.55 -18.64 16.43
C THR A 150 -8.10 -17.49 15.56
N CYS A 151 -7.47 -16.49 16.17
CA CYS A 151 -6.73 -15.45 15.48
C CYS A 151 -5.23 -15.68 15.75
N PRO A 152 -4.48 -16.30 14.82
CA PRO A 152 -3.10 -16.72 15.09
C PRO A 152 -2.16 -15.53 15.32
N HIS A 153 -2.44 -14.40 14.66
CA HIS A 153 -1.64 -13.19 14.77
C HIS A 153 -2.55 -11.98 14.90
N LYS A 154 -2.20 -11.08 15.82
CA LYS A 154 -2.84 -9.77 15.92
C LYS A 154 -2.48 -8.95 14.68
N PRO A 155 -3.44 -8.26 14.03
CA PRO A 155 -3.11 -7.37 12.92
C PRO A 155 -2.20 -6.24 13.40
N GLU A 156 -1.27 -5.83 12.53
CA GLU A 156 -0.32 -4.74 12.73
C GLU A 156 -0.61 -3.54 11.83
N GLY A 157 -1.58 -3.67 10.93
CA GLY A 157 -2.08 -2.62 10.06
C GLY A 157 -3.53 -2.87 9.66
N SER A 158 -4.09 -1.92 8.90
CA SER A 158 -5.44 -2.00 8.34
C SER A 158 -5.52 -2.81 7.04
#